data_AF-A0A9P3AVK2-F1
#
_entry.id   AF-A0A9P3AVK2-F1
#
_cell.length_a   1.000
_cell.length_b   1.000
_cell.length_c   1.000
_cell.angle_alpha   90.00
_cell.angle_beta   90.00
_cell.angle_gamma   90.00
#
_symmetry.space_group_name_H-M   'P 1'
#
loop_
_entity.id
_entity.type
_entity.pdbx_description
1 polymer ?
#
loop_
_entity_poly.entity_id
_entity_poly.type
_entity_poly.pdbx_seq_one_letter_code
_entity_poly.pdbx_strand_id
1 'polypeptide(L)' 'MADTRGMLARLRKLERSRGAGEEMRDWISENFGAAVADGRMCPADGPVVLHCLLNWISDGTARSGIAGEGLLR' A
#
# COMPACT_ATOMS: atom_id res chain seq x y z
N MET A 1 15.17 18.50 26.51
CA MET A 1 15.61 18.67 25.10
C MET A 1 15.93 17.35 24.38
N ALA A 2 16.33 16.27 25.06
CA ALA A 2 16.59 14.98 24.42
C ALA A 2 15.31 14.33 23.83
N ASP A 3 14.19 14.46 24.55
CA ASP A 3 12.90 13.87 24.21
C ASP A 3 12.32 14.41 22.89
N THR A 4 12.46 15.71 22.65
CA THR A 4 11.98 16.41 21.45
C THR A 4 12.76 15.99 20.19
N ARG A 5 14.07 15.69 20.31
CA ARG A 5 14.88 15.17 19.20
C ARG A 5 14.48 13.74 18.83
N GLY A 6 14.21 12.89 19.83
CA GLY A 6 13.72 11.53 19.60
C GLY A 6 12.36 11.53 18.90
N MET A 7 11.46 12.44 19.32
CA MET A 7 10.15 12.59 18.69
C MET A 7 10.26 13.07 17.23
N LEU A 8 11.11 14.05 16.93
CA LEU A 8 11.37 14.52 15.55
C LEU A 8 11.98 13.43 14.65
N ALA A 9 12.86 12.58 15.19
CA ALA A 9 13.43 11.46 14.44
C ALA A 9 12.37 10.40 14.10
N ARG A 10 11.47 10.10 15.04
CA ARG A 10 10.32 9.21 14.83
C ARG A 10 9.33 9.79 13.83
N LEU A 11 9.07 11.10 13.90
CA LEU A 11 8.19 11.79 12.96
C LEU A 11 8.78 11.78 11.54
N ARG A 12 10.07 12.08 11.38
CA ARG A 12 10.76 11.94 10.08
C ARG A 12 10.80 10.51 9.56
N LYS A 13 10.85 9.51 10.44
CA LYS A 13 10.77 8.08 10.06
C LYS A 13 9.37 7.73 9.55
N LEU A 14 8.33 8.19 10.24
CA LEU A 14 6.92 8.06 9.83
C LEU A 14 6.63 8.81 8.51
N GLU A 15 7.16 10.02 8.35
CA GLU A 15 7.06 10.79 7.10
C GLU A 15 7.81 10.14 5.94
N ARG A 16 8.88 9.38 6.23
CA ARG A 16 9.59 8.57 5.22
C ARG A 16 8.93 7.23 4.94
N SER A 17 8.13 6.68 5.86
CA SER A 17 7.35 5.45 5.63
C SER A 17 6.05 5.73 4.86
N ARG A 18 6.07 6.68 3.92
CA ARG A 18 4.93 7.05 3.06
C ARG A 18 4.47 5.96 2.08
N GLY A 19 5.15 4.81 2.06
CA GLY A 19 4.79 3.65 1.26
C GLY A 19 4.56 2.41 2.13
N ALA A 20 3.84 1.43 1.59
CA ALA A 20 3.66 0.15 2.24
C ALA A 20 5.02 -0.53 2.48
N GLY A 21 5.25 -0.97 3.72
CA GLY A 21 6.38 -1.84 4.04
C GLY A 21 6.36 -3.12 3.21
N GLU A 22 7.50 -3.80 3.13
CA GLU A 22 7.59 -5.12 2.49
C GLU A 22 6.60 -6.12 3.09
N GLU A 23 6.54 -6.20 4.42
CA GLU A 23 5.56 -7.03 5.16
C GLU A 23 4.11 -6.76 4.76
N MET A 24 3.72 -5.50 4.54
CA MET A 24 2.37 -5.15 4.12
C MET A 24 2.09 -5.56 2.67
N ARG A 25 3.10 -5.44 1.79
CA ARG A 25 2.98 -5.86 0.37
C ARG A 25 2.85 -7.37 0.24
N ASP A 26 3.59 -8.11 1.06
CA ASP A 26 3.52 -9.57 1.12
C ASP A 26 2.14 -10.01 1.63
N TRP A 27 1.69 -9.44 2.75
CA TRP A 27 0.37 -9.74 3.30
C TRP A 27 -0.77 -9.45 2.31
N ILE A 28 -0.71 -8.32 1.58
CA ILE A 28 -1.70 -7.99 0.54
C ILE A 28 -1.68 -9.03 -0.58
N SER A 29 -0.49 -9.41 -1.05
CA SER A 29 -0.34 -10.38 -2.15
C SER A 29 -0.91 -11.75 -1.79
N GLU A 30 -0.63 -12.24 -0.58
CA GLU A 30 -1.16 -13.51 -0.07
C GLU A 30 -2.69 -13.47 0.06
N ASN A 31 -3.25 -12.43 0.66
CA ASN A 31 -4.70 -12.33 0.88
C ASN A 31 -5.47 -12.16 -0.43
N PHE A 32 -4.93 -11.39 -1.39
CA PHE A 32 -5.54 -11.28 -2.72
C PHE A 32 -5.49 -12.61 -3.47
N GLY A 33 -4.35 -13.30 -3.42
CA GLY A 33 -4.19 -14.63 -4.02
C GLY A 33 -5.19 -15.64 -3.45
N ALA A 34 -5.35 -15.66 -2.12
CA ALA A 34 -6.34 -16.49 -1.45
C ALA A 34 -7.78 -16.12 -1.87
N ALA A 35 -8.12 -14.84 -1.93
CA ALA A 35 -9.45 -14.40 -2.34
C ALA A 35 -9.79 -14.74 -3.81
N VAL A 36 -8.80 -14.74 -4.70
CA VAL A 36 -8.97 -15.22 -6.08
C VAL A 36 -9.17 -16.75 -6.11
N ALA A 37 -8.34 -17.49 -5.37
CA ALA A 37 -8.45 -18.95 -5.28
C ALA A 37 -9.78 -19.42 -4.67
N ASP A 38 -10.29 -18.68 -3.67
CA ASP A 38 -11.58 -18.93 -3.02
C ASP A 38 -12.79 -18.55 -3.89
N GLY A 39 -12.57 -17.99 -5.09
CA GLY A 39 -13.63 -17.50 -5.96
C GLY A 39 -14.36 -16.25 -5.44
N ARG A 40 -13.79 -15.58 -4.42
CA ARG A 40 -14.31 -14.31 -3.87
C ARG A 40 -13.94 -13.11 -4.75
N MET A 41 -12.99 -13.29 -5.67
CA MET A 41 -12.65 -12.35 -6.74
C MET A 41 -12.59 -13.04 -8.10
N CYS A 42 -12.83 -12.26 -9.15
CA CYS A 42 -12.68 -12.74 -10.52
C CYS A 42 -11.23 -13.16 -10.78
N PRO A 43 -10.97 -14.36 -11.35
CA PRO A 43 -9.61 -14.82 -11.61
C PRO A 43 -8.91 -14.04 -12.73
N ALA A 44 -9.64 -13.38 -13.62
CA ALA A 44 -9.07 -12.52 -14.67
C ALA A 44 -8.71 -11.13 -14.12
N ASP A 45 -9.61 -10.52 -13.36
CA ASP A 45 -9.43 -9.13 -12.89
C ASP A 45 -8.60 -9.05 -11.59
N GLY A 46 -8.66 -10.08 -10.74
CA GLY A 46 -7.98 -10.12 -9.44
C GLY A 46 -6.47 -9.83 -9.52
N PRO A 47 -5.71 -10.50 -10.43
CA PRO A 47 -4.30 -10.21 -10.64
C PRO A 47 -4.03 -8.76 -11.11
N VAL A 48 -4.93 -8.19 -11.91
CA VAL A 48 -4.81 -6.81 -12.41
C VAL A 48 -5.00 -5.81 -11.26
N VAL A 49 -6.04 -6.02 -10.45
CA VAL A 49 -6.33 -5.19 -9.28
C VAL A 49 -5.17 -5.26 -8.26
N LEU A 50 -4.64 -6.45 -8.01
CA LEU A 50 -3.48 -6.63 -7.14
C LEU A 50 -2.27 -5.85 -7.65
N HIS A 51 -1.98 -5.93 -8.95
CA HIS A 51 -0.87 -5.19 -9.55
C HIS A 51 -1.04 -3.66 -9.41
N CYS A 52 -2.23 -3.15 -9.68
CA CYS A 52 -2.54 -1.72 -9.50
C CYS A 52 -2.40 -1.28 -8.03
N LEU A 53 -2.91 -2.09 -7.10
CA LEU A 53 -2.83 -1.83 -5.66
C LEU A 53 -1.37 -1.79 -5.18
N LEU A 54 -0.56 -2.79 -5.55
CA LEU A 54 0.85 -2.87 -5.16
C LEU A 54 1.68 -1.69 -5.70
N ASN A 55 1.41 -1.26 -6.93
CA ASN A 55 2.04 -0.06 -7.49
C ASN A 55 1.62 1.20 -6.71
N TRP A 56 0.32 1.34 -6.43
CA TRP A 56 -0.21 2.50 -5.70
C TRP A 56 0.43 2.66 -4.32
N ILE A 57 0.50 1.58 -3.55
CA ILE A 57 1.04 1.61 -2.19
C ILE A 57 2.57 1.65 -2.14
N SER A 58 3.27 1.24 -3.21
CA SER A 58 4.73 1.36 -3.31
C SER A 58 5.15 2.79 -3.66
N ASP A 59 4.47 3.41 -4.62
CA ASP A 59 4.82 4.73 -5.13
C ASP A 59 4.09 5.87 -4.40
N GLY A 60 3.10 5.55 -3.56
CA GLY A 60 2.25 6.53 -2.86
C GLY A 60 1.42 7.41 -3.80
N THR A 61 1.36 7.06 -5.09
CA THR A 61 0.66 7.82 -6.13
C THR A 61 -0.25 6.87 -6.89
N ALA A 62 -1.56 7.13 -6.85
CA ALA A 62 -2.46 6.46 -7.78
C ALA A 62 -2.16 7.10 -9.14
N ARG A 63 -1.62 6.34 -10.10
CA ARG A 63 -1.45 6.89 -11.45
C ARG A 63 -2.80 7.39 -11.93
N SER A 64 -2.84 8.64 -12.39
CA SER A 64 -4.07 9.34 -12.75
C SER A 64 -4.92 8.49 -13.70
N GLY A 65 -6.23 8.43 -13.43
CA GLY A 65 -7.21 7.69 -14.22
C GLY A 65 -7.75 6.38 -13.63
N ILE A 66 -7.45 6.01 -12.38
CA ILE A 66 -8.04 4.85 -11.68
C ILE A 66 -8.98 5.32 -10.57
N ALA A 67 -10.15 4.67 -10.43
CA ALA A 67 -11.15 4.98 -9.42
C ALA A 67 -10.55 5.03 -8.00
N GLY A 68 -10.75 6.14 -7.27
CA GLY A 68 -10.07 6.43 -6.01
C GLY A 68 -9.13 7.64 -6.04
N GLU A 69 -9.21 8.50 -7.06
CA GLU A 69 -8.40 9.72 -7.15
C GLU A 69 -8.64 10.67 -5.96
N GLY A 70 -7.63 10.76 -5.09
CA GLY A 70 -7.51 11.71 -4.00
C GLY A 70 -6.22 11.45 -3.24
N LEU A 71 -5.49 12.50 -2.88
CA LEU A 71 -4.35 12.38 -1.97
C LEU A 71 -4.83 11.69 -0.68
N LEU A 72 -4.15 10.62 -0.26
CA LEU A 72 -4.21 10.15 1.13
C LEU A 72 -3.59 11.27 1.99
N ARG A 73 -4.41 12.23 2.37
CA ARG A 73 -4.07 13.29 3.32
C ARG A 73 -4.51 12.88 4.72
#